data_AF-A0A7C4KVH3-F1
#
_entry.id   AF-A0A7C4KVH3-F1
#
_cell.length_a   1.000
_cell.length_b   1.000
_cell.length_c   1.000
_cell.angle_alpha   90.00
_cell.angle_beta   90.00
_cell.angle_gamma   90.00
#
_symmetry.space_group_name_H-M   'P 1'
#
loop_
_entity.id
_entity.type
_entity.pdbx_description
1 polymer ?
#
loop_
_entity_poly.entity_id
_entity_poly.type
_entity_poly.pdbx_seq_one_letter_code
_entity_poly.pdbx_strand_id
1 'polypeptide(L)' 'MKLIIVNNKLISNGRLYVLKETLIKKGYKVEIGELNSIGGIKIICLVIYDEINNSLEELKEYKEIIDIIDVLEK' A
#
# COMPACT_ATOMS: atom_id res chain seq x y z
N MET A 1 -2.24 -15.63 -3.13
CA MET A 1 -2.22 -14.41 -2.31
C MET A 1 -1.28 -13.43 -3.01
N LYS A 2 -1.75 -12.26 -3.44
CA LYS A 2 -0.87 -11.20 -3.97
C LYS A 2 -0.77 -10.11 -2.92
N LEU A 3 0.45 -9.85 -2.45
CA LEU A 3 0.71 -8.84 -1.43
C LEU A 3 1.32 -7.61 -2.13
N ILE A 4 0.55 -6.54 -2.21
CA ILE A 4 0.96 -5.30 -2.85
C ILE A 4 1.40 -4.30 -1.78
N ILE A 5 2.68 -3.93 -1.79
CA ILE A 5 3.22 -2.94 -0.85
C ILE A 5 3.35 -1.60 -1.56
N VAL A 6 2.60 -0.61 -1.05
CA VAL A 6 2.67 0.78 -1.48
C VAL A 6 3.59 1.54 -0.53
N ASN A 7 4.73 2.00 -1.04
CA ASN A 7 5.68 2.80 -0.26
C ASN A 7 5.39 4.29 -0.52
N ASN A 8 5.12 5.06 0.54
CA ASN A 8 5.17 6.51 0.43
C ASN A 8 6.15 7.11 1.42
N LYS A 9 7.31 7.52 0.90
CA LYS A 9 8.41 8.11 1.67
C LYS A 9 8.13 9.51 2.23
N LEU A 10 7.05 10.18 1.78
CA LEU A 10 6.82 11.62 2.00
C LEU A 10 5.37 12.00 2.40
N ILE A 11 4.46 11.04 2.49
CA ILE A 11 3.08 11.32 2.90
C ILE A 11 3.01 11.48 4.43
N SER A 12 2.38 12.58 4.87
CA SER A 12 1.95 12.69 6.26
C SER A 12 1.00 11.55 6.60
N ASN A 13 1.18 10.94 7.77
CA ASN A 13 0.40 9.78 8.23
C ASN A 13 -1.09 9.87 7.87
N GLY A 14 -1.70 11.06 7.97
CA GLY A 14 -3.09 11.32 7.60
C GLY A 14 -3.51 10.91 6.19
N ARG A 15 -2.74 11.17 5.12
CA ARG A 15 -3.18 10.77 3.75
C ARG A 15 -3.08 9.27 3.51
N LEU A 16 -2.13 8.62 4.19
CA LEU A 16 -2.01 7.16 4.16
C LEU A 16 -3.26 6.49 4.76
N TYR A 17 -3.77 7.02 5.87
CA TYR A 17 -5.03 6.56 6.47
C TYR A 17 -6.24 6.80 5.55
N VAL A 18 -6.32 7.94 4.86
CA VAL A 18 -7.40 8.21 3.89
C VAL A 18 -7.37 7.21 2.73
N LEU A 19 -6.19 6.90 2.21
CA LEU A 19 -6.03 5.90 1.15
C LEU A 19 -6.43 4.50 1.64
N LYS A 20 -6.02 4.11 2.87
CA LYS A 20 -6.47 2.87 3.52
C LYS A 20 -7.98 2.76 3.55
N GLU A 21 -8.66 3.77 4.10
CA GLU A 21 -10.13 3.79 4.21
C GLU A 21 -10.81 3.72 2.84
N THR A 22 -10.26 4.39 1.84
CA THR A 22 -10.77 4.37 0.46
C THR A 22 -10.71 2.98 -0.14
N LEU A 23 -9.58 2.29 0.02
CA LEU A 23 -9.38 0.94 -0.49
C LEU A 23 -10.25 -0.08 0.25
N ILE A 24 -10.40 0.05 1.58
CA ILE A 24 -11.32 -0.80 2.37
C ILE A 24 -12.76 -0.66 1.87
N LYS A 25 -13.22 0.57 1.59
CA LYS A 25 -14.57 0.81 1.04
C LYS A 25 -14.78 0.19 -0.35
N LYS A 26 -13.71 0.04 -1.12
CA LYS A 26 -13.72 -0.66 -2.42
C LYS A 26 -13.67 -2.20 -2.28
N GLY A 27 -13.55 -2.72 -1.05
CA GLY A 27 -13.52 -4.15 -0.77
C GLY A 27 -12.12 -4.76 -0.70
N TYR A 28 -11.06 -3.94 -0.76
CA TYR A 28 -9.69 -4.43 -0.59
C TYR A 28 -9.40 -4.70 0.89
N LYS A 29 -8.69 -5.79 1.16
CA LYS A 29 -8.11 -6.04 2.48
C LYS A 29 -6.79 -5.29 2.60
N VAL A 30 -6.75 -4.25 3.45
CA VAL A 30 -5.59 -3.35 3.55
C VAL A 30 -5.13 -3.17 5.00
N GLU A 31 -3.82 -3.25 5.20
CA GLU A 31 -3.14 -3.03 6.47
C GLU A 31 -2.06 -1.94 6.33
N ILE A 32 -1.67 -1.35 7.45
CA ILE A 32 -0.51 -0.45 7.50
C ILE A 32 0.69 -1.29 7.94
N GLY A 33 1.72 -1.32 7.11
CA GLY A 33 2.98 -1.99 7.39
C GLY A 33 4.11 -0.99 7.68
N GLU A 34 5.21 -1.49 8.23
CA GLU A 34 6.46 -0.75 8.40
C GLU A 34 7.55 -1.50 7.62
N LEU A 35 8.11 -0.86 6.59
CA LEU A 35 9.31 -1.35 5.90
C LEU A 35 10.56 -0.93 6.69
N ASN A 36 11.55 -1.82 6.74
CA ASN A 36 12.78 -1.69 7.53
C ASN A 36 13.30 -0.25 7.65
N SER A 37 13.64 0.15 8.87
CA SER A 37 14.16 1.48 9.15
C SER A 37 15.60 1.62 8.63
N ILE A 38 15.79 2.46 7.61
CA ILE A 38 17.13 2.84 7.15
C ILE A 38 17.51 4.13 7.87
N GLY A 39 18.48 4.06 8.78
CA GLY A 39 19.00 5.24 9.49
C GLY A 39 18.04 5.87 10.52
N GLY A 40 17.12 5.08 11.10
CA GLY A 40 16.17 5.57 12.12
C GLY A 40 14.89 6.19 11.55
N ILE A 41 14.77 6.29 10.22
CA ILE A 41 13.53 6.71 9.56
C ILE A 41 12.63 5.48 9.41
N LYS A 42 11.44 5.52 10.02
CA LYS A 42 10.42 4.50 9.87
C LYS A 42 9.70 4.72 8.55
N ILE A 43 9.75 3.74 7.64
CA ILE A 43 9.04 3.82 6.37
C ILE A 43 7.71 3.13 6.54
N ILE A 44 6.62 3.91 6.54
CA ILE A 44 5.27 3.36 6.64
C ILE A 44 4.77 3.04 5.23
N CYS A 45 4.17 1.87 5.06
CA CYS A 45 3.60 1.43 3.81
C CYS A 45 2.14 0.98 3.97
N LEU A 46 1.40 0.94 2.87
CA LEU A 46 0.13 0.24 2.80
C LEU A 46 0.35 -1.13 2.20
N VAL A 47 -0.18 -2.14 2.88
CA VAL A 47 -0.10 -3.54 2.50
C VAL A 47 -1.49 -3.97 2.06
N ILE A 48 -1.65 -4.26 0.78
CA ILE A 48 -2.91 -4.64 0.19
C ILE A 48 -2.85 -6.14 -0.12
N TYR A 49 -3.77 -6.90 0.45
CA TYR A 49 -3.94 -8.32 0.14
C TYR A 49 -4.97 -8.41 -0.97
N ASP A 50 -4.50 -8.67 -2.18
CA ASP A 50 -5.36 -8.88 -3.33
C ASP A 50 -5.67 -10.37 -3.47
N GLU A 51 -6.89 -10.72 -3.06
CA GLU A 51 -7.52 -12.02 -3.33
C GLU A 51 -8.39 -11.98 -4.61
N ILE A 52 -8.67 -10.78 -5.14
CA ILE A 52 -9.65 -10.51 -6.19
C ILE A 52 -8.98 -10.03 -7.48
N ASN A 53 -7.70 -10.33 -7.73
CA ASN A 53 -7.03 -10.08 -9.03
C ASN A 53 -7.34 -8.69 -9.61
N ASN A 54 -7.53 -7.68 -8.75
CA ASN A 54 -7.90 -6.35 -9.18
C ASN A 54 -6.69 -5.79 -9.92
N SER A 55 -6.94 -5.12 -11.06
CA SER A 55 -5.85 -4.62 -11.87
C SER A 55 -5.02 -3.64 -11.07
N LEU A 56 -3.77 -4.00 -10.79
CA LEU A 56 -2.69 -3.14 -10.29
C LEU A 56 -2.67 -1.74 -10.95
N GLU A 57 -3.19 -1.63 -12.17
CA GLU A 57 -3.40 -0.38 -12.89
C GLU A 57 -4.30 0.62 -12.15
N GLU A 58 -5.37 0.17 -11.48
CA GLU A 58 -6.25 1.05 -10.69
C GLU A 58 -5.47 1.68 -9.53
N LEU A 59 -4.58 0.91 -8.90
CA LEU A 59 -3.74 1.40 -7.81
C LEU A 59 -2.72 2.44 -8.29
N LYS A 60 -2.24 2.33 -9.54
CA LYS A 60 -1.32 3.31 -10.13
C LYS A 60 -1.97 4.68 -10.39
N GLU A 61 -3.30 4.77 -10.43
CA GLU A 61 -4.00 6.05 -10.61
C GLU A 61 -3.99 6.93 -9.36
N TYR A 62 -3.76 6.35 -8.18
CA TYR A 62 -3.67 7.10 -6.94
C TYR A 62 -2.32 7.83 -6.89
N LYS A 63 -2.36 9.16 -6.88
CA LYS A 63 -1.16 10.03 -6.84
C LYS A 63 -0.29 9.83 -5.61
N GLU A 64 -0.88 9.23 -4.58
CA GLU A 64 -0.28 8.87 -3.31
C GLU A 64 0.57 7.59 -3.38
N ILE A 65 0.50 6.85 -4.48
CA ILE A 65 1.24 5.62 -4.70
C ILE A 65 2.52 5.93 -5.47
N ILE A 66 3.67 5.88 -4.77
CA ILE A 66 4.99 6.15 -5.38
C ILE A 66 5.55 4.87 -6.01
N ASP A 67 5.31 3.74 -5.36
CA ASP A 67 5.82 2.46 -5.81
C ASP A 67 4.86 1.35 -5.37
N ILE A 68 4.76 0.32 -6.21
CA ILE A 68 3.96 -0.89 -5.95
C ILE A 68 4.90 -2.07 -6.07
N ILE A 69 5.11 -2.75 -4.94
CA ILE A 69 5.87 -4.01 -4.91
C ILE A 69 4.85 -5.14 -4.90
N ASP A 70 4.72 -5.87 -6.01
CA ASP A 70 3.94 -7.10 -6.09
C ASP A 70 4.77 -8.26 -5.53
N VAL A 71 4.46 -8.68 -4.30
CA VAL A 71 5.06 -9.84 -3.66
C VAL A 71 4.12 -11.02 -3.93
N LEU A 72 4.44 -11.74 -5.00
CA LEU A 72 3.85 -13.05 -5.29
C LEU A 72 4.49 -14.09 -4.36
N GLU A 73 3.71 -14.67 -3.45
CA GLU A 73 4.11 -15.91 -2.79
C GLU A 73 4.22 -17.02 -3.85
N LYS A 74 5.36 -17.72 -3.83
CA LYS A 74 5.66 -18.88 -4.68
C LYS A 74 4.89 -20.12 -4.25
#